data_AF-A0A1H6ZGN6-F1
#
_entry.id   AF-A0A1H6ZGN6-F1
#
_cell.length_a   1.000
_cell.length_b   1.000
_cell.length_c   1.000
_cell.angle_alpha   90.00
_cell.angle_beta   90.00
_cell.angle_gamma   90.00
#
_symmetry.space_group_name_H-M   'P 1'
#
loop_
_entity.id
_entity.type
_entity.pdbx_description
1 polymer ?
#
loop_
_entity_poly.entity_id
_entity_poly.type
_entity_poly.pdbx_seq_one_letter_code
_entity_poly.pdbx_strand_id
1 'polypeptide(L)'
;MNQHTPIKGRGSLIERATEIYDFNAALRGRAAPAVDVPADLPPAPAPIAAAPAMQAPMTPAAPIVPPAYRAPDWTGPKQPIDRIALSEAGFIRPDGPVTAMSEEFRLLKRDLLSQLRDNKRGNRILVCSAHSGEGKSFCAINLALSLAAEKDREILLVDADFGKPGIPAKLGLEAGPGLMDALADPMITIEDCVIRTDIPSLSVLPAGQRSNNDTEYLASARTEQLLRRLTDGRPDRILIFDSPPLLAASPAAELASHAAIALLVVRADKTTESALRDAAGMLKGGAQVQLLLNAVRFRGGGRRFGSYYAKGDNQS
;
A
#
# COMPACT_ATOMS: atom_id res chain seq x y z
N MET A 1 1.98 65.46 -22.30
CA MET A 1 3.30 65.00 -21.81
C MET A 1 3.09 64.15 -20.58
N ASN A 2 3.28 62.83 -20.71
CA ASN A 2 3.86 61.96 -19.69
C ASN A 2 4.13 60.62 -20.39
N GLN A 3 5.40 60.36 -20.62
CA GLN A 3 5.93 59.19 -21.32
C GLN A 3 5.94 58.01 -20.34
N HIS A 4 5.21 56.94 -20.66
CA HIS A 4 5.42 55.64 -20.02
C HIS A 4 6.18 54.73 -20.98
N THR A 5 7.47 54.57 -20.71
CA THR A 5 8.34 53.59 -21.33
C THR A 5 8.04 52.20 -20.74
N PRO A 6 7.82 51.14 -21.55
CA PRO A 6 7.63 49.80 -21.01
C PRO A 6 8.99 49.16 -20.69
N ILE A 7 9.15 48.65 -19.46
CA ILE A 7 10.32 47.89 -19.04
C ILE A 7 10.21 46.47 -19.64
N LYS A 8 11.12 46.15 -20.56
CA LYS A 8 11.33 44.80 -21.10
C LYS A 8 11.91 43.86 -20.04
N GLY A 9 11.30 42.69 -19.91
CA GLY A 9 11.93 41.40 -19.56
C GLY A 9 12.37 41.21 -18.10
N ARG A 10 11.63 40.40 -17.34
CA ARG A 10 12.13 39.66 -16.16
C ARG A 10 11.12 38.63 -15.65
N GLY A 11 11.38 37.37 -15.98
CA GLY A 11 11.07 36.16 -15.19
C GLY A 11 9.61 35.79 -14.88
N SER A 12 9.35 34.48 -14.86
CA SER A 12 8.05 33.91 -14.48
C SER A 12 7.79 34.07 -12.97
N LEU A 13 6.52 34.14 -12.56
CA LEU A 13 6.08 34.13 -11.15
C LEU A 13 6.66 32.93 -10.36
N ILE A 14 7.07 31.86 -11.05
CA ILE A 14 7.74 30.69 -10.48
C ILE A 14 9.18 31.01 -10.04
N GLU A 15 9.92 31.89 -10.73
CA GLU A 15 11.30 32.24 -10.37
C GLU A 15 11.37 33.12 -9.11
N ARG A 16 10.36 33.95 -8.86
CA ARG A 16 10.28 34.78 -7.65
C ARG A 16 9.92 33.99 -6.39
N ALA A 17 9.34 32.79 -6.53
CA ALA A 17 9.00 31.94 -5.38
C ALA A 17 10.24 31.23 -4.80
N THR A 18 11.28 31.05 -5.61
CA THR A 18 12.55 30.38 -5.21
C THR A 18 13.52 31.28 -4.44
N GLU A 19 13.39 32.61 -4.49
CA GLU A 19 14.28 33.53 -3.76
C GLU A 19 13.85 33.78 -2.30
N ILE A 20 12.62 33.43 -1.91
CA ILE A 20 12.06 33.79 -0.59
C ILE A 20 12.22 32.64 0.44
N TYR A 21 12.47 31.39 0.01
CA TYR A 21 12.62 30.25 0.92
C TYR A 21 13.77 29.32 0.50
N ASP A 22 14.98 29.64 0.96
CA ASP A 22 16.16 28.77 0.88
C ASP A 22 16.07 27.65 1.94
N PHE A 23 15.43 26.54 1.57
CA PHE A 23 15.31 25.33 2.41
C PHE A 23 16.62 24.52 2.53
N ASN A 24 17.73 24.94 1.92
CA ASN A 24 19.01 24.20 1.97
C ASN A 24 20.07 24.80 2.91
N ALA A 25 19.74 25.90 3.62
CA ALA A 25 20.64 26.49 4.61
C ALA A 25 20.67 25.73 5.96
N ALA A 26 19.64 24.93 6.27
CA ALA A 26 19.49 24.23 7.56
C ALA A 26 20.20 22.87 7.65
N LEU A 27 20.84 22.39 6.57
CA LEU A 27 21.51 21.09 6.51
C LEU A 27 23.05 21.18 6.44
N ARG A 28 23.64 22.37 6.52
CA ARG A 28 25.10 22.53 6.58
C ARG A 28 25.56 22.82 8.01
N GLY A 29 25.61 21.77 8.82
CA GLY A 29 26.15 21.79 10.17
C GLY A 29 27.37 20.88 10.32
N ARG A 30 28.56 21.49 10.27
CA ARG A 30 29.82 21.13 10.96
C ARG A 30 30.40 19.72 10.78
N ALA A 31 31.34 19.59 9.85
CA ALA A 31 32.40 18.58 9.88
C ALA A 31 33.50 19.01 10.87
N ALA A 32 33.99 18.07 11.67
CA ALA A 32 35.11 18.26 12.61
C ALA A 32 36.45 18.44 11.86
N PRO A 33 37.42 19.19 12.40
CA PRO A 33 38.66 19.49 11.70
C PRO A 33 39.58 18.26 11.62
N ALA A 34 40.31 18.16 10.50
CA ALA A 34 41.36 17.18 10.27
C ALA A 34 42.54 17.43 11.22
N VAL A 35 43.07 16.36 11.81
CA VAL A 35 44.30 16.38 12.61
C VAL A 35 45.48 16.15 11.67
N ASP A 36 46.38 17.13 11.60
CA ASP A 36 47.67 17.02 10.92
C ASP A 36 48.56 15.99 11.62
N VAL A 37 49.05 15.00 10.86
CA VAL A 37 50.10 14.08 11.31
C VAL A 37 51.41 14.49 10.61
N PRO A 38 52.48 14.81 11.34
CA PRO A 38 53.76 15.20 10.73
C PRO A 38 54.42 14.04 9.99
N ALA A 39 54.96 14.35 8.81
CA ALA A 39 55.79 13.47 8.02
C ALA A 39 57.21 13.43 8.59
N ASP A 40 57.65 12.30 9.14
CA ASP A 40 59.05 11.84 9.03
C ASP A 40 59.20 10.41 9.55
N LEU A 41 59.42 9.45 8.66
CA LEU A 41 60.02 8.16 9.00
C LEU A 41 60.97 7.73 7.86
N PRO A 42 62.23 7.36 8.17
CA PRO A 42 63.23 6.99 7.17
C PRO A 42 62.92 5.65 6.49
N PRO A 43 63.38 5.44 5.23
CA PRO A 43 63.07 4.22 4.49
C PRO A 43 63.75 2.99 5.12
N ALA A 44 62.96 1.95 5.38
CA ALA A 44 63.46 0.63 5.77
C ALA A 44 64.17 -0.07 4.59
N PRO A 45 65.19 -0.91 4.85
CA PRO A 45 65.97 -1.55 3.80
C PRO A 45 65.16 -2.60 3.03
N ALA A 46 65.49 -2.75 1.74
CA ALA A 46 64.82 -3.65 0.82
C ALA A 46 64.86 -5.12 1.30
N PRO A 47 63.74 -5.87 1.24
CA PRO A 47 63.76 -7.30 1.51
C PRO A 47 64.41 -8.06 0.34
N ILE A 48 65.24 -9.03 0.71
CA ILE A 48 65.92 -9.97 -0.17
C ILE A 48 64.86 -10.83 -0.87
N ALA A 49 64.95 -10.96 -2.20
CA ALA A 49 64.04 -11.72 -3.02
C ALA A 49 64.04 -13.21 -2.64
N ALA A 50 62.95 -13.68 -2.04
CA ALA A 50 62.64 -15.10 -1.94
C ALA A 50 61.95 -15.56 -3.24
N ALA A 51 62.38 -16.70 -3.76
CA ALA A 51 61.85 -17.32 -4.97
C ALA A 51 60.33 -17.57 -4.87
N PRO A 52 59.56 -17.45 -5.97
CA PRO A 52 58.12 -17.64 -5.93
C PRO A 52 57.78 -19.13 -5.75
N ALA A 53 57.20 -19.46 -4.60
CA ALA A 53 56.48 -20.71 -4.43
C ALA A 53 55.17 -20.61 -5.23
N MET A 54 54.97 -21.57 -6.13
CA MET A 54 53.80 -21.68 -6.99
C MET A 54 52.56 -22.00 -6.11
N GLN A 55 51.85 -20.97 -5.66
CA GLN A 55 50.55 -21.13 -5.02
C GLN A 55 49.51 -21.46 -6.09
N ALA A 56 48.93 -22.66 -6.00
CA ALA A 56 47.77 -23.02 -6.80
C ALA A 56 46.64 -21.99 -6.54
N PRO A 57 45.89 -21.57 -7.57
CA PRO A 57 44.83 -20.58 -7.39
C PRO A 57 43.74 -21.16 -6.49
N MET A 58 43.71 -20.73 -5.22
CA MET A 58 42.54 -20.86 -4.37
C MET A 58 41.50 -19.90 -4.93
N THR A 59 40.54 -20.43 -5.67
CA THR A 59 39.35 -19.69 -6.05
C THR A 59 38.68 -19.21 -4.75
N PRO A 60 38.48 -17.90 -4.53
CA PRO A 60 37.69 -17.46 -3.38
C PRO A 60 36.31 -18.07 -3.56
N ALA A 61 35.91 -18.95 -2.64
CA ALA A 61 34.54 -19.43 -2.59
C ALA A 61 33.65 -18.18 -2.51
N ALA A 62 32.81 -17.98 -3.52
CA ALA A 62 31.85 -16.89 -3.53
C ALA A 62 31.08 -16.92 -2.20
N PRO A 63 30.85 -15.77 -1.55
CA PRO A 63 30.03 -15.74 -0.35
C PRO A 63 28.70 -16.39 -0.69
N ILE A 64 28.38 -17.49 -0.01
CA ILE A 64 27.07 -18.12 -0.08
C ILE A 64 26.11 -17.12 0.55
N VAL A 65 25.57 -16.21 -0.27
CA VAL A 65 24.48 -15.34 0.14
C VAL A 65 23.32 -16.29 0.46
N PRO A 66 22.86 -16.38 1.73
CA PRO A 66 21.72 -17.22 2.04
C PRO A 66 20.56 -16.80 1.13
N PRO A 67 19.76 -17.76 0.61
CA PRO A 67 18.66 -17.42 -0.27
C PRO A 67 17.79 -16.38 0.43
N ALA A 68 17.53 -15.27 -0.26
CA ALA A 68 16.67 -14.21 0.26
C ALA A 68 15.34 -14.84 0.68
N TYR A 69 14.88 -14.52 1.90
CA TYR A 69 13.62 -15.04 2.43
C TYR A 69 12.50 -14.81 1.40
N ARG A 70 11.72 -15.87 1.14
CA ARG A 70 10.53 -15.83 0.28
C ARG A 70 9.34 -16.24 1.12
N ALA A 71 8.34 -15.36 1.17
CA ALA A 71 7.09 -15.59 1.85
C ALA A 71 6.44 -16.91 1.34
N PRO A 72 5.99 -17.78 2.25
CA PRO A 72 5.44 -19.07 1.89
C PRO A 72 4.10 -18.92 1.15
N ASP A 73 3.71 -19.98 0.43
CA ASP A 73 2.34 -20.12 -0.03
C ASP A 73 1.43 -20.37 1.17
N TRP A 74 0.23 -19.80 1.15
CA TRP A 74 -0.76 -20.12 2.19
C TRP A 74 -1.29 -21.54 1.97
N THR A 75 -1.26 -22.34 3.02
CA THR A 75 -1.73 -23.73 3.01
C THR A 75 -3.03 -23.85 3.82
N GLY A 76 -3.65 -25.03 3.82
CA GLY A 76 -4.90 -25.27 4.54
C GLY A 76 -6.17 -25.23 3.68
N PRO A 77 -7.34 -25.50 4.29
CA PRO A 77 -8.61 -25.62 3.60
C PRO A 77 -9.06 -24.27 3.04
N LYS A 78 -9.72 -24.31 1.88
CA LYS A 78 -10.38 -23.16 1.29
C LYS A 78 -11.80 -23.06 1.84
N GLN A 79 -12.20 -21.89 2.31
CA GLN A 79 -13.57 -21.61 2.66
C GLN A 79 -14.36 -21.16 1.40
N PRO A 80 -15.58 -21.67 1.19
CA PRO A 80 -16.40 -21.24 0.07
C PRO A 80 -16.93 -19.81 0.28
N ILE A 81 -17.06 -19.04 -0.80
CA ILE A 81 -17.73 -17.74 -0.77
C ILE A 81 -19.03 -17.83 -1.58
N ASP A 82 -20.16 -17.53 -0.96
CA ASP A 82 -21.45 -17.55 -1.65
C ASP A 82 -21.55 -16.42 -2.69
N ARG A 83 -21.48 -16.80 -3.96
CA ARG A 83 -21.53 -15.88 -5.12
C ARG A 83 -22.89 -15.18 -5.26
N ILE A 84 -23.97 -15.81 -4.80
CA ILE A 84 -25.32 -15.23 -4.80
C ILE A 84 -25.37 -14.15 -3.72
N ALA A 85 -24.97 -14.48 -2.49
CA ALA A 85 -24.92 -13.53 -1.39
C ALA A 85 -24.03 -12.32 -1.70
N LEU A 86 -22.88 -12.52 -2.37
CA LEU A 86 -22.04 -11.42 -2.86
C LEU A 86 -22.82 -10.46 -3.76
N SER A 87 -23.56 -11.01 -4.72
CA SER A 87 -24.32 -10.22 -5.70
C SER A 87 -25.46 -9.46 -5.05
N GLU A 88 -26.17 -10.09 -4.12
CA GLU A 88 -27.26 -9.47 -3.34
C GLU A 88 -26.75 -8.34 -2.43
N ALA A 89 -25.54 -8.50 -1.87
CA ALA A 89 -24.85 -7.45 -1.12
C ALA A 89 -24.24 -6.34 -2.01
N GLY A 90 -24.37 -6.45 -3.34
CA GLY A 90 -23.88 -5.47 -4.30
C GLY A 90 -22.38 -5.54 -4.59
N PHE A 91 -21.71 -6.66 -4.24
CA PHE A 91 -20.32 -6.90 -4.61
C PHE A 91 -20.19 -7.46 -6.03
N ILE A 92 -19.02 -7.27 -6.63
CA ILE A 92 -18.67 -7.88 -7.92
C ILE A 92 -18.70 -9.40 -7.76
N ARG A 93 -19.48 -10.07 -8.61
CA ARG A 93 -19.49 -11.53 -8.65
C ARG A 93 -18.26 -12.03 -9.42
N PRO A 94 -17.37 -12.83 -8.81
CA PRO A 94 -16.36 -13.58 -9.56
C PRO A 94 -17.02 -14.40 -10.66
N ASP A 95 -16.43 -14.42 -11.86
CA ASP A 95 -16.95 -15.15 -13.03
C ASP A 95 -18.36 -14.71 -13.48
N GLY A 96 -18.85 -13.58 -12.97
CA GLY A 96 -20.12 -12.96 -13.34
C GLY A 96 -20.07 -12.15 -14.64
N PRO A 97 -21.23 -11.70 -15.13
CA PRO A 97 -21.30 -10.81 -16.28
C PRO A 97 -20.59 -9.48 -15.99
N VAL A 98 -20.14 -8.82 -17.06
CA VAL A 98 -19.56 -7.48 -16.96
C VAL A 98 -20.65 -6.49 -16.58
N THR A 99 -20.55 -5.91 -15.40
CA THR A 99 -21.42 -4.85 -14.91
C THR A 99 -20.72 -3.49 -14.99
N ALA A 100 -21.48 -2.39 -14.94
CA ALA A 100 -20.92 -1.04 -14.87
C ALA A 100 -19.95 -0.88 -13.68
N MET A 101 -20.32 -1.41 -12.52
CA MET A 101 -19.47 -1.42 -11.32
C MET A 101 -18.17 -2.21 -11.58
N SER A 102 -18.25 -3.38 -12.21
CA SER A 102 -17.05 -4.16 -12.53
C SER A 102 -16.11 -3.42 -13.49
N GLU A 103 -16.64 -2.63 -14.43
CA GLU A 103 -15.84 -1.78 -15.32
C GLU A 103 -15.19 -0.59 -14.59
N GLU A 104 -15.90 0.04 -13.66
CA GLU A 104 -15.35 1.11 -12.82
C GLU A 104 -14.18 0.60 -11.96
N PHE A 105 -14.33 -0.57 -11.33
CA PHE A 105 -13.23 -1.20 -10.60
C PHE A 105 -12.14 -1.77 -11.51
N ARG A 106 -12.43 -2.07 -12.79
CA ARG A 106 -11.41 -2.42 -13.80
C ARG A 106 -10.52 -1.23 -14.13
N LEU A 107 -11.08 -0.03 -14.25
CA LEU A 107 -10.29 1.18 -14.44
C LEU A 107 -9.43 1.48 -13.21
N LEU A 108 -10.03 1.43 -12.02
CA LEU A 108 -9.32 1.67 -10.76
C LEU A 108 -8.14 0.70 -10.60
N LYS A 109 -8.34 -0.61 -10.82
CA LYS A 109 -7.23 -1.57 -10.67
C LYS A 109 -6.10 -1.33 -11.67
N ARG A 110 -6.39 -0.90 -12.91
CA ARG A 110 -5.35 -0.66 -13.94
C ARG A 110 -4.43 0.48 -13.53
N ASP A 111 -5.01 1.55 -12.99
CA ASP A 111 -4.26 2.70 -12.48
C ASP A 111 -3.43 2.31 -11.25
N LEU A 112 -4.04 1.64 -10.27
CA LEU A 112 -3.35 1.16 -9.06
C LEU A 112 -2.18 0.22 -9.38
N LEU A 113 -2.38 -0.76 -10.27
CA LEU A 113 -1.30 -1.67 -10.71
C LEU A 113 -0.17 -0.93 -11.43
N SER A 114 -0.46 0.18 -12.11
CA SER A 114 0.57 1.02 -12.71
C SER A 114 1.41 1.74 -11.66
N GLN A 115 0.78 2.23 -10.59
CA GLN A 115 1.45 2.96 -9.50
C GLN A 115 2.21 2.04 -8.54
N LEU A 116 1.79 0.77 -8.40
CA LEU A 116 2.51 -0.23 -7.59
C LEU A 116 3.80 -0.73 -8.26
N ARG A 117 3.90 -0.67 -9.59
CA ARG A 117 5.11 -1.09 -10.29
C ARG A 117 6.33 -0.30 -9.81
N ASP A 118 7.38 -1.02 -9.45
CA ASP A 118 8.65 -0.48 -8.96
C ASP A 118 8.54 0.42 -7.70
N ASN A 119 7.43 0.32 -6.96
CA ASN A 119 7.24 1.11 -5.75
C ASN A 119 8.11 0.56 -4.61
N LYS A 120 9.02 1.40 -4.10
CA LYS A 120 9.96 1.02 -3.02
C LYS A 120 9.27 0.64 -1.70
N ARG A 121 8.01 1.01 -1.52
CA ARG A 121 7.20 0.68 -0.33
C ARG A 121 6.43 -0.64 -0.48
N GLY A 122 6.61 -1.33 -1.60
CA GLY A 122 6.02 -2.64 -1.88
C GLY A 122 4.59 -2.59 -2.40
N ASN A 123 3.94 -3.75 -2.42
CA ASN A 123 2.64 -3.96 -3.04
C ASN A 123 1.49 -3.84 -2.04
N ARG A 124 1.41 -2.71 -1.34
CA ARG A 124 0.47 -2.50 -0.22
C ARG A 124 -0.44 -1.31 -0.50
N ILE A 125 -1.75 -1.53 -0.46
CA ILE A 125 -2.78 -0.52 -0.67
C ILE A 125 -3.57 -0.37 0.63
N LEU A 126 -3.64 0.85 1.16
CA LEU A 126 -4.54 1.21 2.25
C LEU A 126 -5.84 1.77 1.68
N VAL A 127 -6.99 1.24 2.08
CA VAL A 127 -8.31 1.81 1.80
C VAL A 127 -8.81 2.52 3.05
N CYS A 128 -8.98 3.83 2.97
CA CYS A 128 -9.32 4.69 4.10
C CYS A 128 -10.37 5.73 3.70
N SER A 129 -10.89 6.47 4.67
CA SER A 129 -11.89 7.52 4.46
C SER A 129 -11.89 8.49 5.64
N ALA A 130 -12.51 9.66 5.50
CA ALA A 130 -12.59 10.64 6.58
C ALA A 130 -13.48 10.15 7.72
N HIS A 131 -14.66 9.61 7.39
CA HIS A 131 -15.71 9.25 8.33
C HIS A 131 -16.22 7.81 8.17
N SER A 132 -16.93 7.33 9.19
CA SER A 132 -17.65 6.04 9.11
C SER A 132 -18.76 6.10 8.05
N GLY A 133 -19.03 4.96 7.39
CA GLY A 133 -20.14 4.85 6.44
C GLY A 133 -19.90 5.50 5.06
N GLU A 134 -18.65 5.77 4.70
CA GLU A 134 -18.28 6.28 3.37
C GLU A 134 -18.02 5.17 2.33
N GLY A 135 -18.05 3.91 2.76
CA GLY A 135 -17.94 2.73 1.88
C GLY A 135 -16.54 2.14 1.74
N LYS A 136 -15.62 2.40 2.67
CA LYS A 136 -14.27 1.79 2.72
C LYS A 136 -14.27 0.28 2.50
N SER A 137 -14.94 -0.49 3.37
CA SER A 137 -15.02 -1.95 3.23
C SER A 137 -15.62 -2.39 1.90
N PHE A 138 -16.61 -1.66 1.41
CA PHE A 138 -17.23 -1.95 0.11
C PHE A 138 -16.23 -1.77 -1.04
N CYS A 139 -15.48 -0.67 -1.04
CA CYS A 139 -14.44 -0.41 -2.00
C CYS A 139 -13.28 -1.40 -1.88
N ALA A 140 -12.86 -1.75 -0.66
CA ALA A 140 -11.78 -2.70 -0.40
C ALA A 140 -12.12 -4.11 -0.92
N ILE A 141 -13.32 -4.61 -0.61
CA ILE A 141 -13.79 -5.92 -1.09
C ILE A 141 -13.88 -5.95 -2.62
N ASN A 142 -14.53 -4.95 -3.23
CA ASN A 142 -14.68 -4.91 -4.68
C ASN A 142 -13.35 -4.72 -5.42
N LEU A 143 -12.42 -3.95 -4.84
CA LEU A 143 -11.06 -3.85 -5.36
C LEU A 143 -10.34 -5.19 -5.30
N ALA A 144 -10.45 -5.91 -4.17
CA ALA A 144 -9.85 -7.23 -4.01
C ALA A 144 -10.42 -8.25 -5.00
N LEU A 145 -11.74 -8.30 -5.18
CA LEU A 145 -12.43 -9.15 -6.16
C LEU A 145 -12.02 -8.82 -7.60
N SER A 146 -11.91 -7.52 -7.93
CA SER A 146 -11.48 -7.05 -9.25
C SER A 146 -10.02 -7.43 -9.55
N LEU A 147 -9.14 -7.32 -8.55
CA LEU A 147 -7.73 -7.70 -8.67
C LEU A 147 -7.54 -9.23 -8.68
N ALA A 148 -8.37 -9.99 -7.98
CA ALA A 148 -8.31 -11.46 -7.97
C ALA A 148 -8.66 -12.08 -9.33
N ALA A 149 -9.29 -11.31 -10.23
CA ALA A 149 -9.51 -11.72 -11.62
C ALA A 149 -8.27 -11.55 -12.52
N GLU A 150 -7.21 -10.88 -12.04
CA GLU A 150 -5.94 -10.80 -12.77
C GLU A 150 -5.17 -12.11 -12.68
N LYS A 151 -4.60 -12.54 -13.81
CA LYS A 151 -3.70 -13.69 -13.83
C LYS A 151 -2.41 -13.34 -13.10
N ASP A 152 -1.80 -14.35 -12.48
CA ASP A 152 -0.48 -14.26 -11.85
C ASP A 152 -0.40 -13.19 -10.76
N ARG A 153 -1.50 -13.02 -10.02
CA ARG A 153 -1.60 -12.16 -8.83
C ARG A 153 -2.14 -12.95 -7.65
N GLU A 154 -1.67 -12.58 -6.46
CA GLU A 154 -2.13 -13.12 -5.19
C GLU A 154 -2.60 -11.96 -4.30
N ILE A 155 -3.88 -11.95 -3.94
CA ILE A 155 -4.51 -10.82 -3.25
C ILE A 155 -4.79 -11.24 -1.81
N LEU A 156 -4.25 -10.47 -0.86
CA LEU A 156 -4.59 -10.58 0.55
C LEU A 156 -5.42 -9.38 0.97
N LEU A 157 -6.71 -9.60 1.21
CA LEU A 157 -7.58 -8.60 1.83
C LEU A 157 -7.45 -8.68 3.35
N VAL A 158 -6.90 -7.63 3.94
CA VAL A 158 -6.65 -7.52 5.38
C VAL A 158 -7.76 -6.68 6.01
N ASP A 159 -8.47 -7.26 6.97
CA ASP A 159 -9.40 -6.53 7.82
C ASP A 159 -8.59 -5.80 8.90
N ALA A 160 -8.32 -4.51 8.67
CA ALA A 160 -7.55 -3.68 9.58
C ALA A 160 -8.43 -2.63 10.29
N ASP A 161 -9.77 -2.75 10.20
CA ASP A 161 -10.71 -2.02 11.04
C ASP A 161 -10.93 -2.82 12.33
N PHE A 162 -9.91 -2.86 13.19
CA PHE A 162 -9.99 -3.48 14.52
C PHE A 162 -11.15 -2.91 15.32
N GLY A 163 -11.44 -1.62 15.06
CA GLY A 163 -12.64 -0.88 15.37
C GLY A 163 -13.94 -1.68 15.28
N LYS A 164 -14.29 -2.00 14.04
CA LYS A 164 -15.53 -2.65 13.65
C LYS A 164 -15.23 -3.68 12.56
N PRO A 165 -14.54 -4.78 12.91
CA PRO A 165 -14.12 -5.76 11.92
C PRO A 165 -15.36 -6.40 11.31
N GLY A 166 -15.26 -6.78 10.04
CA GLY A 166 -16.42 -7.34 9.35
C GLY A 166 -16.16 -7.77 7.92
N ILE A 167 -14.92 -7.85 7.45
CA ILE A 167 -14.63 -8.42 6.14
C ILE A 167 -15.00 -9.90 6.08
N PRO A 168 -14.61 -10.78 7.04
CA PRO A 168 -15.00 -12.20 6.99
C PRO A 168 -16.52 -12.39 6.92
N ALA A 169 -17.26 -11.69 7.79
CA ALA A 169 -18.72 -11.75 7.81
C ALA A 169 -19.37 -11.29 6.50
N LYS A 170 -18.88 -10.21 5.87
CA LYS A 170 -19.37 -9.73 4.56
C LYS A 170 -19.12 -10.72 3.43
N LEU A 171 -18.15 -11.62 3.58
CA LEU A 171 -17.80 -12.66 2.60
C LEU A 171 -18.37 -14.04 2.96
N GLY A 172 -19.09 -14.16 4.08
CA GLY A 172 -19.61 -15.45 4.56
C GLY A 172 -18.54 -16.40 5.10
N LEU A 173 -17.40 -15.86 5.54
CA LEU A 173 -16.25 -16.61 6.04
C LEU A 173 -16.31 -16.75 7.57
N GLU A 174 -15.89 -17.92 8.06
CA GLU A 174 -15.63 -18.15 9.47
C GLU A 174 -14.30 -17.49 9.85
N ALA A 175 -14.37 -16.45 10.69
CA ALA A 175 -13.20 -15.75 11.19
C ALA A 175 -12.46 -16.58 12.25
N GLY A 176 -11.14 -16.44 12.28
CA GLY A 176 -10.27 -16.99 13.32
C GLY A 176 -9.30 -15.93 13.84
N PRO A 177 -8.15 -16.35 14.39
CA PRO A 177 -7.05 -15.44 14.70
C PRO A 177 -6.65 -14.59 13.50
N GLY A 178 -6.17 -13.38 13.76
CA GLY A 178 -5.90 -12.38 12.74
C GLY A 178 -4.63 -11.59 12.95
N LEU A 179 -4.57 -10.42 12.30
CA LEU A 179 -3.43 -9.51 12.35
C LEU A 179 -3.08 -9.09 13.77
N MET A 180 -4.08 -8.73 14.60
CA MET A 180 -3.84 -8.24 15.95
C MET A 180 -3.35 -9.34 16.89
N ASP A 181 -3.84 -10.57 16.72
CA ASP A 181 -3.36 -11.71 17.52
C ASP A 181 -1.88 -11.99 17.22
N ALA A 182 -1.49 -11.98 15.93
CA ALA A 182 -0.09 -12.16 15.52
C ALA A 182 0.82 -11.00 15.95
N LEU A 183 0.28 -9.77 16.04
CA LEU A 183 1.02 -8.63 16.57
C LEU A 183 1.21 -8.72 18.09
N ALA A 184 0.18 -9.14 18.82
CA ALA A 184 0.19 -9.22 20.27
C ALA A 184 1.02 -10.39 20.80
N ASP A 185 0.99 -11.55 20.12
CA ASP A 185 1.68 -12.76 20.54
C ASP A 185 2.75 -13.23 19.53
N PRO A 186 4.04 -13.19 19.89
CA PRO A 186 5.15 -13.77 19.14
C PRO A 186 4.99 -15.23 18.70
N MET A 187 4.20 -16.02 19.42
CA MET A 187 3.97 -17.43 19.13
C MET A 187 2.96 -17.66 18.01
N ILE A 188 2.15 -16.65 17.67
CA ILE A 188 1.18 -16.73 16.58
C ILE A 188 1.86 -16.35 15.26
N THR A 189 1.87 -17.30 14.33
CA THR A 189 2.41 -17.14 12.99
C THR A 189 1.37 -16.49 12.09
N ILE A 190 1.65 -15.29 11.56
CA ILE A 190 0.69 -14.51 10.77
C ILE A 190 0.21 -15.26 9.51
N GLU A 191 1.05 -16.09 8.93
CA GLU A 191 0.73 -16.91 7.75
C GLU A 191 -0.34 -17.96 8.05
N ASP A 192 -0.43 -18.44 9.29
CA ASP A 192 -1.44 -19.40 9.75
C ASP A 192 -2.79 -18.72 10.01
N CYS A 193 -2.81 -17.40 10.18
CA CYS A 193 -4.03 -16.59 10.33
C CYS A 193 -4.73 -16.30 9.00
N VAL A 194 -4.13 -16.65 7.85
CA VAL A 194 -4.68 -16.35 6.53
C VAL A 194 -5.76 -17.35 6.14
N ILE A 195 -6.98 -16.84 5.96
CA ILE A 195 -8.12 -17.60 5.45
C ILE A 195 -8.04 -17.67 3.93
N ARG A 196 -7.87 -18.88 3.40
CA ARG A 196 -7.95 -19.13 1.97
C ARG A 196 -9.40 -19.21 1.52
N THR A 197 -9.69 -18.66 0.34
CA THR A 197 -11.04 -18.73 -0.24
C THR A 197 -11.08 -19.64 -1.47
N ASP A 198 -12.28 -20.02 -1.90
CA ASP A 198 -12.49 -20.72 -3.17
C ASP A 198 -12.28 -19.85 -4.42
N ILE A 199 -12.11 -18.53 -4.24
CA ILE A 199 -11.69 -17.61 -5.30
C ILE A 199 -10.16 -17.76 -5.47
N PRO A 200 -9.65 -18.22 -6.63
CA PRO A 200 -8.27 -18.73 -6.77
C PRO A 200 -7.15 -17.83 -6.24
N SER A 201 -7.27 -16.52 -6.41
CA SER A 201 -6.26 -15.52 -6.07
C SER A 201 -6.63 -14.64 -4.88
N LEU A 202 -7.72 -14.94 -4.15
CA LEU A 202 -8.16 -14.13 -3.02
C LEU A 202 -8.02 -14.91 -1.70
N SER A 203 -7.30 -14.31 -0.76
CA SER A 203 -7.27 -14.73 0.64
C SER A 203 -7.60 -13.56 1.55
N VAL A 204 -8.01 -13.86 2.78
CA VAL A 204 -8.42 -12.87 3.77
C VAL A 204 -7.59 -13.04 5.03
N LEU A 205 -7.04 -11.94 5.55
CA LEU A 205 -6.46 -11.90 6.89
C LEU A 205 -7.46 -11.18 7.82
N PRO A 206 -8.09 -11.87 8.78
CA PRO A 206 -8.98 -11.25 9.75
C PRO A 206 -8.26 -10.22 10.62
N ALA A 207 -9.05 -9.37 11.28
CA ALA A 207 -8.56 -8.42 12.27
C ALA A 207 -7.96 -9.13 13.49
N GLY A 208 -8.63 -10.20 13.96
CA GLY A 208 -8.29 -10.86 15.21
C GLY A 208 -8.98 -10.25 16.42
N GLN A 209 -8.54 -10.60 17.63
CA GLN A 209 -9.05 -10.00 18.86
C GLN A 209 -8.53 -8.57 19.03
N ARG A 210 -9.41 -7.65 19.45
CA ARG A 210 -8.99 -6.32 19.87
C ARG A 210 -8.19 -6.38 21.16
N SER A 211 -7.19 -5.50 21.26
CA SER A 211 -6.45 -5.22 22.47
C SER A 211 -6.59 -3.75 22.85
N ASN A 212 -6.20 -3.40 24.08
CA ASN A 212 -6.13 -2.00 24.51
C ASN A 212 -4.93 -1.26 23.88
N ASN A 213 -3.97 -2.01 23.31
CA ASN A 213 -2.72 -1.48 22.78
C ASN A 213 -2.65 -1.53 21.24
N ASP A 214 -3.80 -1.52 20.55
CA ASP A 214 -3.88 -1.73 19.11
C ASP A 214 -3.02 -0.72 18.31
N THR A 215 -3.00 0.53 18.75
CA THR A 215 -2.23 1.60 18.07
C THR A 215 -0.73 1.41 18.26
N GLU A 216 -0.30 1.05 19.48
CA GLU A 216 1.09 0.80 19.83
C GLU A 216 1.64 -0.40 19.07
N TYR A 217 0.83 -1.47 18.93
CA TYR A 217 1.22 -2.62 18.12
C TYR A 217 1.47 -2.21 16.68
N LEU A 218 0.56 -1.43 16.07
CA LEU A 218 0.70 -0.99 14.68
C LEU A 218 1.93 -0.12 14.46
N ALA A 219 2.23 0.81 15.38
CA ALA A 219 3.40 1.68 15.31
C ALA A 219 4.73 0.96 15.60
N SER A 220 4.68 -0.31 16.04
CA SER A 220 5.88 -1.06 16.38
C SER A 220 6.67 -1.51 15.15
N ALA A 221 7.98 -1.71 15.32
CA ALA A 221 8.82 -2.33 14.29
C ALA A 221 8.35 -3.74 13.89
N ARG A 222 7.60 -4.42 14.77
CA ARG A 222 7.04 -5.75 14.54
C ARG A 222 6.00 -5.74 13.41
N THR A 223 5.22 -4.67 13.26
CA THR A 223 4.25 -4.55 12.16
C THR A 223 4.93 -4.67 10.81
N GLU A 224 5.97 -3.88 10.58
CA GLU A 224 6.71 -3.94 9.32
C GLU A 224 7.34 -5.32 9.09
N GLN A 225 7.84 -5.97 10.15
CA GLN A 225 8.37 -7.34 10.06
C GLN A 225 7.30 -8.35 9.63
N LEU A 226 6.11 -8.31 10.25
CA LEU A 226 5.01 -9.22 9.88
C LEU A 226 4.48 -8.94 8.47
N LEU A 227 4.33 -7.66 8.09
CA LEU A 227 3.90 -7.30 6.74
C LEU A 227 4.95 -7.72 5.68
N ARG A 228 6.24 -7.67 6.00
CA ARG A 228 7.31 -8.18 5.13
C ARG A 228 7.28 -9.70 5.01
N ARG A 229 7.04 -10.43 6.09
CA ARG A 229 6.85 -11.89 6.04
C ARG A 229 5.73 -12.29 5.07
N LEU A 230 4.72 -11.44 4.91
CA LEU A 230 3.66 -11.68 3.93
C LEU A 230 4.07 -11.34 2.49
N THR A 231 5.02 -10.44 2.23
CA THR A 231 5.30 -9.91 0.86
C THR A 231 6.68 -10.22 0.30
N ASP A 232 7.67 -10.52 1.13
CA ASP A 232 9.07 -10.66 0.70
C ASP A 232 9.22 -11.82 -0.29
N GLY A 233 9.92 -11.59 -1.42
CA GLY A 233 10.04 -12.57 -2.50
C GLY A 233 8.74 -12.90 -3.26
N ARG A 234 7.67 -12.10 -3.07
CA ARG A 234 6.35 -12.22 -3.73
C ARG A 234 5.93 -10.92 -4.43
N PRO A 235 6.59 -10.53 -5.54
CA PRO A 235 6.26 -9.29 -6.27
C PRO A 235 4.87 -9.30 -6.92
N ASP A 236 4.25 -10.47 -7.03
CA ASP A 236 2.89 -10.71 -7.50
C ASP A 236 1.81 -10.51 -6.42
N ARG A 237 2.20 -10.58 -5.14
CA ARG A 237 1.28 -10.51 -4.01
C ARG A 237 0.96 -9.07 -3.62
N ILE A 238 -0.32 -8.74 -3.53
CA ILE A 238 -0.84 -7.41 -3.19
C ILE A 238 -1.65 -7.49 -1.90
N LEU A 239 -1.32 -6.65 -0.93
CA LEU A 239 -2.07 -6.51 0.31
C LEU A 239 -3.00 -5.30 0.21
N ILE A 240 -4.26 -5.50 0.58
CA ILE A 240 -5.28 -4.44 0.62
C ILE A 240 -5.79 -4.35 2.05
N PHE A 241 -5.56 -3.22 2.71
CA PHE A 241 -6.02 -2.98 4.08
C PHE A 241 -7.33 -2.20 4.08
N ASP A 242 -8.40 -2.78 4.63
CA ASP A 242 -9.59 -2.03 5.02
C ASP A 242 -9.37 -1.42 6.40
N SER A 243 -9.40 -0.09 6.52
CA SER A 243 -8.99 0.62 7.74
C SER A 243 -10.16 1.34 8.43
N PRO A 244 -10.02 1.71 9.71
CA PRO A 244 -11.00 2.58 10.35
C PRO A 244 -10.99 3.99 9.72
N PRO A 245 -12.00 4.83 9.98
CA PRO A 245 -11.99 6.21 9.49
C PRO A 245 -10.84 7.03 10.08
N LEU A 246 -10.15 7.81 9.25
CA LEU A 246 -8.98 8.61 9.64
C LEU A 246 -9.31 9.61 10.75
N LEU A 247 -10.45 10.32 10.66
CA LEU A 247 -10.82 11.33 11.65
C LEU A 247 -11.44 10.73 12.92
N ALA A 248 -11.57 9.41 12.99
CA ALA A 248 -12.12 8.71 14.16
C ALA A 248 -11.07 7.91 14.94
N ALA A 249 -9.99 7.46 14.28
CA ALA A 249 -9.00 6.60 14.91
C ALA A 249 -7.61 6.74 14.26
N SER A 250 -6.56 6.65 15.07
CA SER A 250 -5.14 6.68 14.65
C SER A 250 -4.65 5.49 13.80
N PRO A 251 -5.17 4.25 13.91
CA PRO A 251 -4.64 3.10 13.17
C PRO A 251 -4.54 3.28 11.65
N ALA A 252 -5.49 3.99 11.04
CA ALA A 252 -5.46 4.23 9.59
C ALA A 252 -4.28 5.11 9.15
N ALA A 253 -3.93 6.12 9.95
CA ALA A 253 -2.77 6.97 9.68
C ALA A 253 -1.46 6.21 9.86
N GLU A 254 -1.38 5.31 10.86
CA GLU A 254 -0.21 4.46 11.07
C GLU A 254 -0.04 3.46 9.92
N LEU A 255 -1.10 2.76 9.52
CA LEU A 255 -1.06 1.83 8.38
C LEU A 255 -0.65 2.51 7.06
N ALA A 256 -0.91 3.81 6.91
CA ALA A 256 -0.46 4.58 5.74
C ALA A 256 1.07 4.67 5.66
N SER A 257 1.78 4.59 6.80
CA SER A 257 3.24 4.52 6.84
C SER A 257 3.78 3.20 6.27
N HIS A 258 2.94 2.17 6.14
CA HIS A 258 3.31 0.87 5.59
C HIS A 258 2.80 0.62 4.16
N ALA A 259 1.98 1.53 3.60
CA ALA A 259 1.35 1.35 2.30
C ALA A 259 2.02 2.15 1.18
N ALA A 260 2.10 1.59 -0.03
CA ALA A 260 2.53 2.34 -1.20
C ALA A 260 1.49 3.37 -1.64
N ILE A 261 0.21 2.98 -1.58
CA ILE A 261 -0.92 3.81 -2.02
C ILE A 261 -1.94 3.90 -0.88
N ALA A 262 -2.42 5.11 -0.60
CA ALA A 262 -3.57 5.36 0.26
C ALA A 262 -4.76 5.78 -0.61
N LEU A 263 -5.67 4.84 -0.83
CA LEU A 263 -6.93 5.04 -1.54
C LEU A 263 -7.96 5.65 -0.58
N LEU A 264 -8.11 6.97 -0.67
CA LEU A 264 -8.99 7.77 0.17
C LEU A 264 -10.39 7.82 -0.46
N VAL A 265 -11.31 7.06 0.12
CA VAL A 265 -12.71 6.99 -0.29
C VAL A 265 -13.45 8.25 0.17
N VAL A 266 -14.10 8.91 -0.78
CA VAL A 266 -14.86 10.15 -0.60
C VAL A 266 -16.31 9.85 -0.96
N ARG A 267 -17.24 10.02 -0.03
CA ARG A 267 -18.66 9.78 -0.31
C ARG A 267 -19.27 11.01 -0.97
N ALA A 268 -19.79 10.83 -2.18
CA ALA A 268 -20.47 11.88 -2.92
C ALA A 268 -21.62 12.48 -2.12
N ASP A 269 -21.77 13.80 -2.22
CA ASP A 269 -22.82 14.60 -1.55
C ASP A 269 -22.85 14.48 -0.01
N LYS A 270 -21.79 13.93 0.61
CA LYS A 270 -21.73 13.69 2.06
C LYS A 270 -20.40 14.12 2.68
N THR A 271 -19.27 13.73 2.11
CA THR A 271 -17.96 14.13 2.63
C THR A 271 -17.71 15.59 2.28
N THR A 272 -17.40 16.42 3.28
CA THR A 272 -17.09 17.84 3.08
C THR A 272 -15.65 18.02 2.61
N GLU A 273 -15.38 19.14 1.92
CA GLU A 273 -14.01 19.48 1.52
C GLU A 273 -13.07 19.64 2.73
N SER A 274 -13.54 20.22 3.83
CA SER A 274 -12.76 20.34 5.06
C SER A 274 -12.37 18.97 5.61
N ALA A 275 -13.33 18.05 5.76
CA ALA A 275 -13.06 16.70 6.26
C ALA A 275 -12.09 15.94 5.34
N LEU A 276 -12.21 16.13 4.02
CA LEU A 276 -11.29 15.57 3.05
C LEU A 276 -9.86 16.11 3.22
N ARG A 277 -9.70 17.43 3.41
CA ARG A 277 -8.40 18.06 3.65
C ARG A 277 -7.78 17.60 4.97
N ASP A 278 -8.58 17.52 6.04
CA ASP A 278 -8.13 17.05 7.35
C ASP A 278 -7.67 15.58 7.26
N ALA A 279 -8.46 14.72 6.62
CA ALA A 279 -8.11 13.31 6.43
C ALA A 279 -6.85 13.14 5.58
N ALA A 280 -6.73 13.86 4.46
CA ALA A 280 -5.51 13.86 3.65
C ALA A 280 -4.29 14.37 4.44
N GLY A 281 -4.49 15.35 5.32
CA GLY A 281 -3.47 15.87 6.23
C GLY A 281 -2.98 14.88 7.28
N MET A 282 -3.72 13.79 7.54
CA MET A 282 -3.27 12.69 8.40
C MET A 282 -2.37 11.69 7.66
N LEU A 283 -2.46 11.61 6.33
CA LEU A 283 -1.72 10.67 5.48
C LEU A 283 -0.29 11.16 5.16
N LYS A 284 0.43 11.66 6.15
CA LYS A 284 1.79 12.25 5.99
C LYS A 284 2.89 11.20 5.78
N GLY A 285 2.55 9.91 5.80
CA GLY A 285 3.48 8.78 5.85
C GLY A 285 4.07 8.32 4.50
N GLY A 286 4.14 9.16 3.47
CA GLY A 286 4.81 8.83 2.19
C GLY A 286 4.04 7.90 1.24
N ALA A 287 2.83 7.48 1.60
CA ALA A 287 1.94 6.80 0.66
C ALA A 287 1.45 7.79 -0.40
N GLN A 288 1.33 7.33 -1.64
CA GLN A 288 0.67 8.10 -2.69
C GLN A 288 -0.83 8.15 -2.41
N VAL A 289 -1.37 9.35 -2.18
CA VAL A 289 -2.81 9.53 -1.93
C VAL A 289 -3.57 9.54 -3.25
N GLN A 290 -4.56 8.66 -3.38
CA GLN A 290 -5.47 8.61 -4.51
C GLN A 290 -6.91 8.73 -4.02
N LEU A 291 -7.72 9.58 -4.66
CA LEU A 291 -9.12 9.75 -4.28
C LEU A 291 -10.01 8.75 -5.02
N LEU A 292 -10.98 8.17 -4.31
CA LEU A 292 -12.05 7.35 -4.89
C LEU A 292 -13.41 7.93 -4.52
N LEU A 293 -14.12 8.50 -5.49
CA LEU A 293 -15.47 9.00 -5.27
C LEU A 293 -16.48 7.83 -5.24
N ASN A 294 -17.19 7.67 -4.14
CA ASN A 294 -18.15 6.59 -3.91
C ASN A 294 -19.59 7.10 -3.73
N ALA A 295 -20.57 6.22 -3.93
CA ALA A 295 -22.00 6.49 -3.76
C ALA A 295 -22.55 7.64 -4.65
N VAL A 296 -21.96 7.82 -5.83
CA VAL A 296 -22.37 8.84 -6.81
C VAL A 296 -23.80 8.57 -7.27
N ARG A 297 -24.67 9.57 -7.14
CA ARG A 297 -26.03 9.54 -7.69
C ARG A 297 -26.07 10.31 -9.00
N PHE A 298 -26.05 9.59 -10.12
CA PHE A 298 -26.29 10.22 -11.41
C PHE A 298 -27.77 10.56 -11.56
N ARG A 299 -28.11 11.86 -11.57
CA ARG A 299 -29.42 12.31 -12.10
C ARG A 299 -29.48 12.03 -13.61
N GLY A 300 -30.66 11.67 -14.11
CA GLY A 300 -30.87 11.21 -15.49
C GLY A 300 -30.17 12.11 -16.53
N GLY A 301 -29.45 11.49 -17.47
CA GLY A 301 -28.72 12.17 -18.56
C GLY A 301 -27.19 12.22 -18.40
N GLY A 302 -26.65 11.97 -17.20
CA GLY A 302 -25.19 11.83 -17.02
C GLY A 302 -24.65 10.57 -17.71
N ARG A 303 -23.55 10.70 -18.47
CA ARG A 303 -22.85 9.56 -19.09
C ARG A 303 -22.41 8.58 -17.99
N ARG A 304 -23.02 7.39 -17.95
CA ARG A 304 -22.56 6.27 -17.12
C ARG A 304 -21.45 5.52 -17.83
N PHE A 305 -20.38 5.23 -17.11
CA PHE A 305 -19.36 4.29 -17.58
C PHE A 305 -19.97 2.88 -17.68
N GLY A 306 -19.64 2.11 -18.72
CA GLY A 306 -20.26 0.80 -18.97
C GLY A 306 -21.60 0.81 -19.74
N SER A 307 -22.09 1.98 -20.16
CA SER A 307 -23.33 2.08 -20.98
C SER A 307 -23.26 1.37 -22.35
N TYR A 308 -22.07 0.98 -22.80
CA TYR A 308 -21.87 0.21 -24.03
C TYR A 308 -22.30 -1.27 -23.90
N TYR A 309 -22.08 -1.89 -22.74
CA TYR A 309 -22.41 -3.31 -22.51
C TYR A 309 -23.84 -3.52 -22.00
N ALA A 310 -24.48 -2.50 -21.42
CA ALA A 310 -25.86 -2.58 -20.92
C ALA A 310 -26.93 -2.65 -22.03
N LYS A 311 -26.56 -2.50 -23.31
CA LYS A 311 -27.48 -2.59 -24.46
C LYS A 311 -27.61 -4.00 -25.06
N GLY A 312 -26.88 -5.00 -24.53
CA GLY A 312 -26.87 -6.37 -25.06
C GLY A 312 -28.05 -7.27 -24.69
N ASP A 313 -28.77 -6.97 -23.61
CA ASP A 313 -29.73 -7.93 -23.00
C ASP A 313 -31.19 -7.73 -23.43
N ASN A 314 -31.48 -7.03 -24.52
CA ASN A 314 -32.87 -6.75 -24.92
C ASN A 314 -33.19 -7.07 -26.39
N GLN A 315 -32.62 -8.16 -26.91
CA GLN A 315 -33.10 -8.84 -28.12
C GLN A 315 -32.97 -10.35 -27.97
N SER A 316 -34.03 -11.02 -27.53
CA SER A 316 -34.34 -12.44 -27.73
C SER A 316 -35.82 -12.66 -27.45
#